data_AF-A0A9W7TZS7-F1
#
_entry.id   AF-A0A9W7TZS7-F1
#
_cell.length_a   1.000
_cell.length_b   1.000
_cell.length_c   1.000
_cell.angle_alpha   90.00
_cell.angle_beta   90.00
_cell.angle_gamma   90.00
#
_symmetry.space_group_name_H-M   'P 1'
#
loop_
_entity.id
_entity.type
_entity.pdbx_description
1 polymer ?
#
loop_
_entity_poly.entity_id
_entity_poly.type
_entity_poly.pdbx_seq_one_letter_code
_entity_poly.pdbx_strand_id
1 'polypeptide(L)'
;MSLSRSKIAVIQVARQQLGLTEEDYRGILRNCGGVASSKDLNDDGFEAVMFRLSQLGFRSTWNRTNLGYRADMATPRQVAFIRRLWADYTNDTGDDASLGKWLESKFKVSSVRFIPAANAQKVITALKSMQNRKPTGVAA
;
A
#
# COMPACT_ATOMS: atom_id res chain seq x y z
N MET A 1 -4.29 -0.79 -24.19
CA MET A 1 -5.18 -1.55 -23.26
C MET A 1 -6.04 -0.52 -22.56
N SER A 2 -7.37 -0.70 -22.55
CA SER A 2 -8.28 0.26 -21.93
C SER A 2 -8.09 0.29 -20.42
N LEU A 3 -8.08 1.48 -19.82
CA LEU A 3 -7.87 1.65 -18.39
C LEU A 3 -8.94 0.96 -17.53
N SER A 4 -8.53 0.34 -16.43
CA SER A 4 -9.48 -0.24 -15.46
C SER A 4 -10.36 0.84 -14.81
N ARG A 5 -11.65 0.53 -14.59
CA ARG A 5 -12.63 1.46 -13.97
C ARG A 5 -12.15 2.01 -12.63
N SER A 6 -11.39 1.24 -11.86
CA SER A 6 -10.82 1.66 -10.58
C SER A 6 -9.83 2.82 -10.74
N LYS A 7 -9.03 2.82 -11.81
CA LYS A 7 -8.08 3.91 -12.10
C LYS A 7 -8.81 5.18 -12.52
N ILE A 8 -9.86 5.05 -13.35
CA ILE A 8 -10.71 6.19 -13.73
C ILE A 8 -11.34 6.83 -12.47
N ALA A 9 -11.81 6.01 -11.53
CA ALA A 9 -12.37 6.50 -10.27
C ALA A 9 -11.36 7.30 -9.45
N VAL A 10 -10.09 6.87 -9.37
CA VAL A 10 -9.03 7.60 -8.67
C VAL A 10 -8.82 8.99 -9.27
N ILE A 11 -8.83 9.13 -10.59
CA ILE A 11 -8.69 10.45 -11.24
C ILE A 11 -9.89 11.34 -10.92
N GLN A 12 -11.11 10.80 -10.92
CA GLN A 12 -12.30 11.58 -10.59
C GLN A 12 -12.27 12.05 -9.13
N VAL A 13 -11.80 11.20 -8.21
CA VAL A 13 -11.56 11.58 -6.81
C VAL A 13 -10.48 12.66 -6.72
N ALA A 14 -9.40 12.56 -7.50
CA ALA A 14 -8.35 13.57 -7.54
C ALA A 14 -8.87 14.94 -8.00
N ARG A 15 -9.70 14.95 -9.06
CA ARG A 15 -10.39 16.16 -9.54
C ARG A 15 -11.21 16.80 -8.43
N GLN A 16 -12.02 16.01 -7.71
CA GLN A 16 -12.85 16.52 -6.61
C GLN A 16 -12.01 17.04 -5.44
N GLN A 17 -10.95 16.33 -5.04
CA GLN A 17 -10.11 16.72 -3.92
C GLN A 17 -9.29 17.99 -4.20
N LEU A 18 -8.87 18.20 -5.45
CA LEU A 18 -8.16 19.39 -5.86
C LEU A 18 -9.08 20.57 -6.21
N GLY A 19 -10.41 20.36 -6.22
CA GLY A 19 -11.37 21.38 -6.64
C GLY A 19 -11.19 21.81 -8.10
N LEU A 20 -10.67 20.91 -8.96
CA LEU A 20 -10.39 21.21 -10.36
C LEU A 20 -11.69 21.39 -11.15
N THR A 21 -11.77 22.49 -11.89
CA THR A 21 -12.85 22.71 -12.86
C THR A 21 -12.75 21.70 -13.99
N GLU A 22 -13.85 21.46 -14.70
CA GLU A 22 -13.85 20.51 -15.81
C GLU A 22 -12.87 20.88 -16.92
N GLU A 23 -12.67 22.19 -17.12
CA GLU A 23 -11.77 22.73 -18.13
C GLU A 23 -10.30 22.46 -17.77
N ASP A 24 -9.91 22.72 -16.52
CA ASP A 24 -8.55 22.46 -16.05
C ASP A 24 -8.25 20.95 -16.08
N TYR A 25 -9.23 20.14 -15.66
CA TYR A 25 -9.16 18.69 -15.75
C TYR A 25 -8.97 18.17 -17.18
N ARG A 26 -9.73 18.69 -18.15
CA ARG A 26 -9.58 18.35 -19.57
C ARG A 26 -8.24 18.86 -20.13
N GLY A 27 -7.76 20.01 -19.66
CA GLY A 27 -6.44 20.54 -19.98
C GLY A 27 -5.32 19.59 -19.54
N ILE A 28 -5.38 19.08 -18.32
CA ILE A 28 -4.42 18.09 -17.79
C ILE A 28 -4.49 16.79 -18.58
N LEU A 29 -5.69 16.29 -18.89
CA LEU A 29 -5.84 15.06 -19.69
C LEU A 29 -5.24 15.20 -21.10
N ARG A 30 -5.43 16.35 -21.76
CA ARG A 30 -4.84 16.61 -23.08
C ARG A 30 -3.34 16.84 -23.02
N ASN A 31 -2.87 17.57 -22.02
CA ASN A 31 -1.46 17.95 -21.90
C ASN A 31 -0.58 16.79 -21.42
N CYS A 32 -1.04 16.02 -20.43
CA CYS A 32 -0.27 14.91 -19.86
C CYS A 32 -0.67 13.56 -20.46
N GLY A 33 -1.96 13.33 -20.68
CA GLY A 33 -2.48 12.05 -21.16
C GLY A 33 -2.63 11.96 -22.68
N GLY A 34 -2.49 13.07 -23.41
CA GLY A 34 -2.70 13.13 -24.86
C GLY A 34 -4.14 12.82 -25.32
N VAL A 35 -5.09 12.69 -24.39
CA VAL A 35 -6.44 12.20 -24.66
C VAL A 35 -7.50 13.22 -24.25
N ALA A 36 -8.64 13.18 -24.95
CA ALA A 36 -9.79 14.03 -24.64
C ALA A 36 -10.63 13.51 -23.47
N SER A 37 -10.49 12.22 -23.11
CA SER A 37 -11.32 11.56 -22.11
C SER A 37 -10.54 10.56 -21.29
N SER A 38 -10.83 10.49 -19.99
CA SER A 38 -10.26 9.53 -19.05
C SER A 38 -10.56 8.07 -19.44
N LYS A 39 -11.56 7.84 -20.30
CA LYS A 39 -11.91 6.50 -20.84
C LYS A 39 -10.92 6.00 -21.90
N ASP A 40 -10.26 6.93 -22.59
CA ASP A 40 -9.30 6.63 -23.66
C ASP A 40 -7.85 6.61 -23.14
N LEU A 41 -7.67 6.88 -21.84
CA LEU A 41 -6.37 6.97 -21.21
C LEU A 41 -5.70 5.58 -21.17
N ASN A 42 -4.45 5.51 -21.60
CA ASN A 42 -3.62 4.32 -21.43
C ASN A 42 -2.92 4.34 -20.06
N ASP A 43 -2.32 3.22 -19.64
CA ASP A 43 -1.61 3.13 -18.36
C ASP A 43 -0.50 4.18 -18.21
N ASP A 44 0.23 4.47 -19.30
CA ASP A 44 1.28 5.50 -19.34
C ASP A 44 0.71 6.92 -19.16
N GLY A 45 -0.36 7.24 -19.91
CA GLY A 45 -1.06 8.52 -19.77
C GLY A 45 -1.71 8.69 -18.39
N PHE A 46 -2.17 7.61 -17.76
CA PHE A 46 -2.67 7.62 -16.39
C PHE A 46 -1.58 7.99 -15.39
N GLU A 47 -0.37 7.45 -15.55
CA GLU A 47 0.76 7.76 -14.69
C GLU A 47 1.20 9.22 -14.85
N ALA A 48 1.29 9.72 -16.09
CA ALA A 48 1.59 11.12 -16.36
C ALA A 48 0.57 12.09 -15.74
N VAL A 49 -0.73 11.79 -15.87
CA VAL A 49 -1.81 12.58 -15.26
C VAL A 49 -1.73 12.52 -13.73
N MET A 50 -1.51 11.35 -13.15
CA MET A 50 -1.34 11.18 -11.70
C MET A 50 -0.11 11.93 -11.17
N PHE A 51 0.99 11.97 -11.93
CA PHE A 51 2.17 12.75 -11.58
C PHE A 51 1.85 14.26 -11.55
N ARG A 52 1.12 14.77 -12.56
CA ARG A 52 0.68 16.17 -12.58
C ARG A 52 -0.25 16.50 -11.42
N LEU A 53 -1.22 15.63 -11.13
CA LEU A 53 -2.14 15.79 -9.99
C LEU A 53 -1.36 15.78 -8.66
N SER A 54 -0.35 14.93 -8.52
CA SER A 54 0.53 14.90 -7.35
C SER A 54 1.30 16.21 -7.17
N GLN A 55 1.76 16.85 -8.25
CA GLN A 55 2.40 18.17 -8.18
C GLN A 55 1.42 19.27 -7.76
N LEU A 56 0.14 19.14 -8.12
CA LEU A 56 -0.93 20.05 -7.68
C LEU A 56 -1.34 19.83 -6.21
N GLY A 57 -0.74 18.86 -5.51
CA GLY A 57 -1.00 18.58 -4.10
C GLY A 57 -1.91 17.37 -3.84
N PHE A 58 -2.32 16.62 -4.89
CA PHE A 58 -3.10 15.41 -4.70
C PHE A 58 -2.24 14.29 -4.15
N ARG A 59 -2.41 13.99 -2.86
CA ARG A 59 -1.79 12.83 -2.22
C ARG A 59 -2.64 11.59 -2.51
N SER A 60 -2.33 10.96 -3.64
CA SER A 60 -2.95 9.70 -4.04
C SER A 60 -2.85 8.64 -2.94
N THR A 61 -3.99 8.21 -2.39
CA THR A 61 -4.04 7.04 -1.48
C THR A 61 -3.71 5.74 -2.21
N TRP A 62 -3.81 5.71 -3.54
CA TRP A 62 -3.33 4.62 -4.40
C TRP A 62 -1.88 4.26 -4.10
N ASN A 63 -1.03 5.26 -3.82
CA ASN A 63 0.38 5.05 -3.52
C ASN A 63 0.64 4.68 -2.04
N ARG A 64 -0.36 4.73 -1.16
CA ARG A 64 -0.19 4.33 0.26
C ARG A 64 -0.02 2.82 0.41
N THR A 65 -0.47 2.05 -0.58
CA THR A 65 -0.29 0.58 -0.64
C THR A 65 0.92 0.17 -1.48
N ASN A 66 1.40 1.06 -2.37
CA ASN A 66 2.60 0.81 -3.15
C ASN A 66 3.82 1.15 -2.29
N LEU A 67 4.14 0.24 -1.37
CA LEU A 67 5.36 0.21 -0.55
C LEU A 67 6.66 0.11 -1.37
N GLY A 68 6.61 0.40 -2.68
CA GLY A 68 7.60 0.00 -3.65
C GLY A 68 7.61 -1.52 -3.70
N TYR A 69 7.02 -2.12 -4.74
CA TYR A 69 7.33 -3.50 -5.05
C TYR A 69 8.82 -3.59 -5.43
N ARG A 70 9.68 -3.64 -4.41
CA ARG A 70 11.07 -4.06 -4.55
C ARG A 70 10.96 -5.57 -4.66
N ALA A 71 11.32 -6.14 -5.81
CA ALA A 71 11.20 -7.57 -6.04
C ALA A 71 11.90 -8.43 -4.96
N ASP A 72 12.86 -7.83 -4.24
CA ASP A 72 13.59 -8.44 -3.13
C ASP A 72 12.88 -8.35 -1.76
N MET A 73 11.79 -7.57 -1.63
CA MET A 73 11.08 -7.30 -0.37
C MET A 73 9.78 -8.09 -0.23
N ALA A 74 9.34 -8.25 1.03
CA ALA A 74 8.09 -8.89 1.37
C ALA A 74 6.92 -8.24 0.62
N THR A 75 6.08 -9.08 0.00
CA THR A 75 4.92 -8.59 -0.73
C THR A 75 3.96 -7.85 0.21
N PRO A 76 3.19 -6.86 -0.28
CA PRO A 76 2.22 -6.14 0.55
C PRO A 76 1.23 -7.07 1.28
N ARG A 77 0.87 -8.20 0.65
CA ARG A 77 0.05 -9.25 1.26
C ARG A 77 0.74 -9.94 2.44
N GLN A 78 2.02 -10.28 2.30
CA GLN A 78 2.81 -10.87 3.40
C GLN A 78 2.98 -9.87 4.55
N VAL A 79 3.26 -8.60 4.26
CA VAL A 79 3.36 -7.54 5.28
C VAL A 79 2.04 -7.38 6.04
N ALA A 80 0.91 -7.31 5.34
CA ALA A 80 -0.41 -7.24 5.97
C ALA A 80 -0.71 -8.49 6.83
N PHE A 81 -0.31 -9.67 6.36
CA PHE A 81 -0.49 -10.91 7.11
C PHE A 81 0.36 -10.94 8.39
N ILE A 82 1.63 -10.51 8.32
CA ILE A 82 2.51 -10.39 9.49
C ILE A 82 1.92 -9.43 10.53
N ARG A 83 1.39 -8.27 10.10
CA ARG A 83 0.72 -7.31 10.99
C ARG A 83 -0.49 -7.93 11.68
N ARG A 84 -1.32 -8.68 10.95
CA ARG A 84 -2.49 -9.37 11.52
C ARG A 84 -2.09 -10.42 12.56
N LEU A 85 -1.07 -11.24 12.27
CA LEU A 85 -0.57 -12.23 13.22
C LEU A 85 -0.01 -11.58 14.49
N TRP A 86 0.64 -10.43 14.36
CA TRP A 86 1.15 -9.68 15.49
C TRP A 86 0.05 -9.08 16.35
N ALA A 87 -0.96 -8.46 15.73
CA ALA A 87 -2.13 -7.93 16.44
C ALA A 87 -2.82 -9.03 17.25
N ASP A 88 -3.06 -10.19 16.65
CA ASP A 88 -3.64 -11.35 17.31
C ASP A 88 -2.75 -11.88 18.47
N TYR A 89 -1.43 -11.95 18.25
CA TYR A 89 -0.48 -12.29 19.30
C TYR A 89 -0.41 -11.24 20.43
N THR A 90 -0.78 -10.00 20.20
CA THR A 90 -0.74 -8.92 21.21
C THR A 90 -2.14 -8.51 21.70
N ASN A 91 -3.18 -9.26 21.32
CA ASN A 91 -4.57 -8.98 21.64
C ASN A 91 -4.98 -7.55 21.23
N ASP A 92 -4.62 -7.16 20.00
CA ASP A 92 -4.82 -5.84 19.39
C ASP A 92 -4.12 -4.66 20.09
N THR A 93 -3.25 -4.93 21.07
CA THR A 93 -2.48 -3.90 21.79
C THR A 93 -1.15 -3.57 21.11
N GLY A 94 -0.72 -4.36 20.12
CA GLY A 94 0.61 -4.25 19.50
C GLY A 94 0.65 -3.41 18.24
N ASP A 95 1.27 -2.23 18.32
CA ASP A 95 1.54 -1.36 17.17
C ASP A 95 2.72 -1.82 16.30
N ASP A 96 2.87 -1.24 15.11
CA ASP A 96 3.97 -1.49 14.15
C ASP A 96 5.36 -1.28 14.79
N ALA A 97 5.46 -0.41 15.80
CA ALA A 97 6.69 -0.19 16.57
C ALA A 97 7.05 -1.39 17.46
N SER A 98 6.06 -2.03 18.08
CA SER A 98 6.27 -3.24 18.90
C SER A 98 6.65 -4.44 18.04
N LEU A 99 6.02 -4.56 16.87
CA LEU A 99 6.41 -5.52 15.83
C LEU A 99 7.85 -5.28 15.36
N GLY A 100 8.24 -4.02 15.14
CA GLY A 100 9.60 -3.63 14.80
C GLY A 100 10.63 -4.10 15.82
N LYS A 101 10.38 -3.89 17.12
CA LYS A 101 11.28 -4.35 18.20
C LYS A 101 11.46 -5.86 18.22
N TRP A 102 10.39 -6.63 17.99
CA TRP A 102 10.48 -8.08 17.93
C TRP A 102 11.23 -8.57 16.68
N LEU A 103 10.96 -7.94 15.53
CA LEU A 103 11.70 -8.20 14.29
C LEU A 103 13.19 -7.87 14.41
N GLU A 104 13.53 -6.79 15.11
CA GLU A 104 14.92 -6.40 15.37
C GLU A 104 15.62 -7.43 16.28
N SER A 105 14.92 -7.91 17.32
CA SER A 105 15.45 -8.93 18.23
C SER A 105 15.73 -10.27 17.54
N LYS A 106 14.81 -10.76 16.71
CA LYS A 106 14.88 -12.11 16.12
C LYS A 106 15.48 -12.17 14.72
N PHE A 107 15.22 -11.16 13.90
CA PHE A 107 15.59 -11.14 12.48
C PHE A 107 16.53 -9.98 12.12
N LYS A 108 16.90 -9.12 13.07
CA LYS A 108 17.73 -7.92 12.84
C LYS A 108 17.13 -6.98 11.80
N VAL A 109 15.79 -6.95 11.72
CA VAL A 109 15.04 -6.07 10.80
C VAL A 109 14.29 -5.03 11.61
N SER A 110 14.61 -3.75 11.41
CA SER A 110 14.08 -2.64 12.20
C SER A 110 12.60 -2.34 11.95
N SER A 111 12.06 -2.71 10.79
CA SER A 111 10.63 -2.48 10.49
C SER A 111 10.08 -3.49 9.51
N VAL A 112 8.77 -3.74 9.59
CA VAL A 112 8.07 -4.67 8.67
C VAL A 112 8.25 -4.30 7.19
N ARG A 113 8.53 -3.02 6.91
CA ARG A 113 8.80 -2.48 5.57
C ARG A 113 10.14 -2.91 4.97
N PHE A 114 11.08 -3.37 5.81
CA PHE A 114 12.42 -3.78 5.40
C PHE A 114 12.62 -5.30 5.41
N ILE A 115 11.54 -6.08 5.49
CA ILE A 115 11.62 -7.54 5.47
C ILE A 115 11.89 -8.01 4.03
N PRO A 116 13.00 -8.71 3.75
CA PRO A 116 13.23 -9.35 2.45
C PRO A 116 12.21 -10.48 2.20
N ALA A 117 11.84 -10.73 0.96
CA ALA A 117 10.85 -11.76 0.59
C ALA A 117 11.26 -13.16 1.11
N ALA A 118 12.55 -13.49 1.06
CA ALA A 118 13.11 -14.74 1.56
C ALA A 118 12.94 -14.91 3.09
N ASN A 119 12.89 -13.81 3.83
CA ASN A 119 12.72 -13.81 5.29
C ASN A 119 11.24 -13.70 5.69
N ALA A 120 10.37 -13.15 4.85
CA ALA A 120 8.94 -13.00 5.14
C ALA A 120 8.28 -14.32 5.56
N GLN A 121 8.56 -15.41 4.84
CA GLN A 121 8.04 -16.73 5.16
C GLN A 121 8.51 -17.23 6.54
N LYS A 122 9.79 -16.99 6.88
CA LYS A 122 10.37 -17.37 8.19
C LYS A 122 9.72 -16.58 9.33
N VAL A 123 9.50 -15.28 9.13
CA VAL A 123 8.78 -14.43 10.09
C VAL A 123 7.36 -14.96 10.33
N ILE A 124 6.63 -15.27 9.26
CA ILE A 124 5.27 -15.82 9.36
C ILE A 124 5.24 -17.13 10.14
N THR A 125 6.14 -18.08 9.84
CA THR A 125 6.22 -19.37 10.54
C THR A 125 6.58 -19.18 12.01
N ALA A 126 7.51 -18.26 12.32
CA ALA A 126 7.87 -17.93 13.70
C ALA A 126 6.67 -17.37 14.48
N LEU A 127 5.92 -16.41 13.89
CA LEU A 127 4.72 -15.84 14.51
C LEU A 127 3.62 -16.88 14.73
N LYS A 128 3.38 -17.76 13.76
CA LYS A 128 2.43 -18.88 13.92
C LYS A 128 2.84 -19.82 15.05
N SER A 129 4.14 -20.13 15.17
CA SER A 129 4.65 -20.94 16.27
C SER A 129 4.47 -20.24 17.63
N MET A 130 4.65 -18.91 17.68
CA MET A 130 4.43 -18.13 18.90
C MET A 130 2.95 -18.07 19.30
N GLN A 131 2.03 -17.92 18.35
CA GLN A 131 0.59 -18.05 18.61
C GLN A 131 0.24 -19.44 19.14
N ASN A 132 0.78 -20.52 18.56
CA ASN A 132 0.52 -21.88 19.02
C ASN A 132 1.16 -22.19 20.39
N ARG A 133 2.15 -21.39 20.81
CA ARG A 133 2.81 -21.49 22.13
C ARG A 133 2.21 -20.57 23.17
N LYS A 134 1.36 -19.61 22.80
CA LYS A 134 0.54 -18.92 23.78
C LYS A 134 -0.33 -20.02 24.39
N PRO A 135 -0.16 -20.36 25.69
CA PRO A 135 -1.15 -21.19 26.32
C PRO A 135 -2.48 -20.46 26.12
N THR A 136 -3.48 -21.16 25.61
CA THR A 136 -4.86 -20.69 25.54
C THR A 136 -5.33 -20.43 26.98
N GLY A 137 -4.92 -19.29 27.53
CA GLY A 137 -5.35 -18.79 28.82
C GLY A 137 -6.74 -18.23 28.62
N VAL A 138 -7.72 -19.08 28.86
CA VAL A 138 -9.03 -18.81 29.47
C VAL A 138 -9.53 -17.35 29.37
N ALA A 139 -10.59 -17.17 28.59
CA ALA A 139 -11.69 -16.25 28.88
C ALA A 139 -12.96 -17.11 28.69
N ALA A 140 -13.73 -17.55 29.70
CA ALA A 140 -14.28 -16.86 30.88
C ALA A 140 -14.99 -15.56 30.49
#